data_AF-A0A4R0XZK0-F1
#
_entry.id   AF-A0A4R0XZK0-F1
#
_cell.length_a   1.000
_cell.length_b   1.000
_cell.length_c   1.000
_cell.angle_alpha   90.00
_cell.angle_beta   90.00
_cell.angle_gamma   90.00
#
_symmetry.space_group_name_H-M   'P 1'
#
loop_
_entity.id
_entity.type
_entity.pdbx_description
1 polymer ?
#
loop_
_entity_poly.entity_id
_entity_poly.type
_entity_poly.pdbx_seq_one_letter_code
_entity_poly.pdbx_strand_id
1 'polypeptide(L)'
;MPEFYKYRYTKISIFGSLPTHKVFVSNTSNKSKLVFADNTFIYGTISDWTLGNSDFDSRASTWLEEPKAFLEYERRKLSLYRASCQLFKTETCIG
;
A
#
# COMPACT_ATOMS: atom_id res chain seq x y z
N MET A 1 -5.44 22.93 -2.55
CA MET A 1 -4.25 22.42 -3.27
C MET A 1 -4.49 20.94 -3.53
N PRO A 2 -4.21 20.42 -4.74
CA PRO A 2 -4.33 18.98 -4.98
C PRO A 2 -3.40 18.25 -4.01
N GLU A 3 -3.94 17.26 -3.32
CA GLU A 3 -3.21 16.51 -2.32
C GLU A 3 -2.21 15.60 -3.05
N PHE A 4 -0.93 15.98 -3.05
CA PHE A 4 0.13 15.20 -3.70
C PHE A 4 0.60 14.11 -2.75
N TYR A 5 0.34 12.86 -3.14
CA TYR A 5 0.80 11.67 -2.44
C TYR A 5 2.15 11.22 -3.02
N LYS A 6 3.18 11.17 -2.20
CA LYS A 6 4.53 10.72 -2.59
C LYS A 6 4.79 9.31 -2.06
N TYR A 7 5.30 8.42 -2.92
CA TYR A 7 5.75 7.10 -2.51
C TYR A 7 6.81 7.23 -1.41
N ARG A 8 6.67 6.44 -0.34
CA ARG A 8 7.65 6.38 0.75
C ARG A 8 8.34 5.03 0.81
N TYR A 9 7.57 3.95 0.90
CA TYR A 9 8.12 2.61 1.02
C TYR A 9 7.07 1.54 0.71
N THR A 10 7.53 0.30 0.57
CA THR A 10 6.68 -0.88 0.45
C THR A 10 6.66 -1.63 1.77
N LYS A 11 5.48 -1.86 2.33
CA LYS A 11 5.32 -2.71 3.50
C LYS A 11 5.04 -4.13 3.05
N ILE A 12 6.04 -5.02 3.20
CA ILE A 12 5.87 -6.45 2.95
C ILE A 12 4.99 -7.04 4.05
N SER A 13 3.90 -7.70 3.66
CA SER A 13 3.05 -8.41 4.60
C SER A 13 3.82 -9.55 5.27
N ILE A 14 3.72 -9.61 6.58
CA ILE A 14 4.04 -10.80 7.38
C ILE A 14 2.73 -11.56 7.66
N PHE A 15 2.83 -12.83 8.07
CA PHE A 15 1.65 -13.66 8.30
C PHE A 15 0.73 -13.03 9.36
N GLY A 16 -0.58 -12.94 9.08
CA GLY A 16 -1.58 -12.33 9.98
C GLY A 16 -1.65 -10.80 9.96
N SER A 17 -0.85 -10.11 9.12
CA SER A 17 -0.91 -8.65 8.97
C SER A 17 -1.65 -8.21 7.70
N LEU A 18 -1.85 -6.90 7.55
CA LEU A 18 -2.36 -6.29 6.32
C LEU A 18 -1.54 -6.76 5.10
N PRO A 19 -2.18 -7.08 3.95
CA PRO A 19 -1.49 -7.49 2.72
C PRO A 19 -0.43 -6.49 2.28
N THR A 20 0.53 -6.94 1.47
CA THR A 20 1.62 -6.09 1.00
C THR A 20 1.05 -4.88 0.28
N HIS A 21 1.51 -3.70 0.67
CA HIS A 21 1.01 -2.44 0.14
C HIS A 21 2.13 -1.42 0.01
N LYS A 22 2.01 -0.57 -1.00
CA LYS A 22 2.87 0.57 -1.21
C LYS A 22 2.30 1.75 -0.45
N VAL A 23 3.10 2.36 0.40
CA VAL A 23 2.71 3.48 1.25
C VAL A 23 3.06 4.77 0.54
N PHE A 24 2.04 5.56 0.23
CA PHE A 24 2.17 6.92 -0.24
C PHE A 24 1.73 7.86 0.85
N VAL A 25 2.44 8.97 1.04
CA VAL A 25 2.15 9.93 2.10
C VAL A 25 1.82 11.27 1.48
N SER A 26 0.80 11.94 2.01
CA SER A 26 0.47 13.31 1.64
C SER A 26 1.54 14.28 2.13
N ASN A 27 1.98 15.20 1.28
CA ASN A 27 2.91 16.25 1.70
C ASN A 27 2.25 17.32 2.60
N THR A 28 0.92 17.34 2.68
CA THR A 28 0.16 18.41 3.38
C THR A 28 -0.66 17.89 4.55
N SER A 29 -0.74 16.58 4.75
CA SER A 29 -1.52 15.97 5.83
C SER A 29 -0.86 14.69 6.34
N ASN A 30 -1.17 14.28 7.58
CA ASN A 30 -0.73 13.00 8.13
C ASN A 30 -1.52 11.80 7.57
N LYS A 31 -2.10 11.96 6.37
CA LYS A 31 -2.80 10.89 5.65
C LYS A 31 -1.81 10.12 4.79
N SER A 32 -1.97 8.79 4.83
CA SER A 32 -1.32 7.87 3.93
C SER A 32 -2.33 7.22 3.01
N LYS A 33 -1.91 6.93 1.79
CA LYS A 33 -2.62 6.13 0.80
C LYS A 33 -1.88 4.82 0.65
N LEU A 34 -2.53 3.72 1.01
CA LEU A 34 -1.98 2.37 0.94
C LEU A 34 -2.48 1.72 -0.35
N VAL A 35 -1.59 1.47 -1.30
CA VAL A 35 -1.93 0.93 -2.62
C VAL A 35 -1.53 -0.54 -2.72
N PHE A 36 -2.48 -1.41 -3.04
CA PHE A 36 -2.29 -2.85 -3.13
C PHE A 36 -1.97 -3.31 -4.57
N ALA A 37 -1.58 -4.58 -4.72
CA ALA A 37 -1.09 -5.16 -5.98
C ALA A 37 -2.12 -5.18 -7.14
N ASP A 38 -3.41 -4.99 -6.85
CA ASP A 38 -4.49 -4.83 -7.84
C ASP A 38 -4.79 -3.35 -8.16
N ASN A 39 -3.94 -2.42 -7.71
CA ASN A 39 -4.09 -0.96 -7.80
C ASN A 39 -5.30 -0.39 -7.04
N THR A 40 -5.95 -1.18 -6.19
CA THR A 40 -6.90 -0.63 -5.22
C THR A 40 -6.15 0.03 -4.07
N PHE A 41 -6.83 0.88 -3.32
CA PHE A 41 -6.21 1.58 -2.20
C PHE A 41 -7.15 1.77 -1.02
N ILE A 42 -6.56 2.08 0.13
CA ILE A 42 -7.25 2.60 1.30
C ILE A 42 -6.49 3.80 1.85
N TYR A 43 -7.22 4.67 2.55
CA TYR A 43 -6.59 5.72 3.34
C TYR A 43 -6.31 5.23 4.75
N GLY A 44 -5.16 5.62 5.28
CA GLY A 44 -4.76 5.39 6.65
C GLY A 44 -4.14 6.63 7.25
N THR A 45 -3.93 6.59 8.56
CA THR A 45 -3.03 7.51 9.24
C THR A 45 -1.69 6.82 9.44
N ILE A 46 -0.61 7.59 9.36
CA ILE A 46 0.75 7.11 9.60
C ILE A 46 1.35 7.91 10.75
N SER A 47 2.07 7.24 11.65
CA SER A 47 2.70 7.93 12.78
C SER A 47 3.90 8.75 12.30
N ASP A 48 4.17 9.86 12.98
CA ASP A 48 5.32 10.72 12.68
C ASP A 48 6.65 9.97 12.80
N TRP A 49 6.73 8.99 13.71
CA TRP A 49 7.88 8.09 13.80
C TRP A 49 8.11 7.31 12.50
N THR A 50 7.05 6.78 11.91
CA THR A 50 7.12 6.04 10.63
C THR A 50 7.48 6.97 9.46
N LEU A 51 7.17 8.27 9.56
CA LEU A 51 7.59 9.27 8.58
C LEU A 51 9.06 9.66 8.71
N GLY A 52 9.57 9.69 9.94
CA GLY A 52 10.96 10.05 10.25
C GLY A 52 11.97 8.92 10.04
N ASN A 53 11.53 7.67 9.95
CA ASN A 53 12.42 6.51 9.73
C ASN A 53 12.42 6.13 8.25
N SER A 54 13.58 6.20 7.62
CA SER A 54 13.80 5.89 6.20
C SER A 54 14.15 4.43 5.92
N ASP A 55 14.30 3.59 6.94
CA ASP A 55 14.77 2.20 6.82
C ASP A 55 13.71 1.22 6.34
N PHE A 56 12.66 1.71 5.69
CA PHE A 56 11.62 0.87 5.12
C PHE A 56 12.00 0.42 3.71
N ASP A 57 11.57 -0.78 3.35
CA ASP A 57 11.89 -1.42 2.07
C ASP A 57 11.46 -0.54 0.87
N SER A 58 12.46 0.05 0.21
CA SER A 58 12.29 0.93 -0.94
C SER A 58 12.29 0.11 -2.22
N ARG A 59 11.26 -0.73 -2.41
CA ARG A 59 11.00 -1.39 -3.70
C ARG A 59 10.53 -0.37 -4.75
N ALA A 60 10.19 -0.84 -5.94
CA ALA A 60 9.73 0.01 -7.03
C ALA A 60 8.57 0.91 -6.59
N SER A 61 8.41 2.07 -7.21
CA SER A 61 7.37 3.02 -6.77
C SER A 61 5.97 2.59 -7.23
N THR A 62 5.91 1.96 -8.41
CA THR A 62 4.66 1.46 -9.00
C THR A 62 4.62 -0.05 -8.95
N TRP A 63 3.42 -0.64 -8.95
CA TRP A 63 3.26 -2.09 -9.05
C TRP A 63 3.63 -2.63 -10.43
N LEU A 64 3.53 -1.80 -11.48
CA LEU A 64 3.88 -2.17 -12.86
C LEU A 64 5.38 -2.41 -13.06
N GLU A 65 6.22 -1.76 -12.26
CA GLU A 65 7.68 -1.93 -12.26
C GLU A 65 8.13 -3.22 -11.54
N GLU A 66 7.25 -3.87 -10.76
CA GLU A 66 7.62 -5.08 -10.02
C GLU A 66 7.64 -6.33 -10.93
N PRO A 67 8.43 -7.37 -10.59
CA PRO A 67 8.42 -8.63 -11.31
C PRO A 67 7.02 -9.26 -11.36
N LYS A 68 6.59 -9.73 -12.53
CA LYS A 68 5.25 -10.32 -12.75
C LYS A 68 4.91 -11.43 -11.75
N ALA A 69 5.86 -12.35 -11.53
CA ALA A 69 5.66 -13.45 -10.58
C ALA A 69 5.41 -12.97 -9.15
N PHE A 70 6.09 -11.89 -8.73
CA PHE A 70 5.88 -11.28 -7.42
C PHE A 70 4.48 -10.63 -7.34
N LEU A 71 4.10 -9.88 -8.37
CA LEU A 71 2.81 -9.20 -8.45
C LEU A 71 1.62 -10.18 -8.46
N GLU A 72 1.71 -11.29 -9.19
CA GLU A 72 0.70 -12.35 -9.18
C GLU A 72 0.54 -13.00 -7.80
N TYR A 73 1.66 -13.27 -7.14
CA TYR A 73 1.67 -13.81 -5.79
C TYR A 73 1.01 -12.87 -4.78
N GLU A 74 1.33 -11.57 -4.83
CA GLU A 74 0.71 -10.57 -3.94
C GLU A 74 -0.78 -10.37 -4.23
N ARG A 75 -1.22 -10.44 -5.50
CA ARG A 75 -2.65 -10.41 -5.85
C ARG A 75 -3.41 -11.62 -5.29
N ARG A 76 -2.78 -12.80 -5.33
CA ARG A 76 -3.37 -14.01 -4.73
C ARG A 76 -3.52 -13.85 -3.21
N LYS A 77 -2.50 -13.34 -2.52
CA LYS A 77 -2.59 -13.04 -1.09
C LYS A 77 -3.67 -12.03 -0.76
N LEU A 78 -3.76 -10.94 -1.53
CA LEU A 78 -4.78 -9.91 -1.34
C LEU A 78 -6.19 -10.49 -1.47
N SER A 79 -6.39 -11.37 -2.45
CA SER A 79 -7.68 -12.04 -2.68
C SER A 79 -8.05 -12.96 -1.52
N LEU A 80 -7.08 -13.74 -1.00
CA LEU A 80 -7.29 -14.58 0.18
C LEU A 80 -7.59 -13.74 1.42
N TYR A 81 -6.87 -12.64 1.62
CA TYR A 81 -7.09 -11.74 2.75
C TYR A 81 -8.46 -11.08 2.71
N ARG A 82 -8.92 -10.65 1.54
CA ARG A 82 -10.28 -10.13 1.35
C ARG A 82 -11.34 -11.17 1.68
N ALA A 83 -11.13 -12.42 1.29
CA ALA A 83 -12.04 -13.51 1.61
C ALA A 83 -12.10 -13.79 3.13
N SER A 84 -10.96 -13.66 3.85
CA SER A 84 -10.93 -13.86 5.29
C SER A 84 -11.42 -12.66 6.11
N CYS A 85 -11.24 -11.43 5.60
CA CYS A 85 -11.58 -10.20 6.30
C CYS A 85 -12.70 -9.44 5.58
N GLN A 86 -13.95 -9.76 5.89
CA GLN A 86 -15.13 -9.17 5.23
C GLN A 86 -15.28 -7.65 5.45
N LEU A 87 -14.67 -7.11 6.51
CA LEU A 87 -14.62 -5.68 6.81
C LEU A 87 -13.56 -4.92 5.98
N PHE A 88 -12.64 -5.64 5.33
CA PHE A 88 -11.59 -5.05 4.53
C PHE A 88 -12.14 -4.63 3.17
N LYS A 89 -12.44 -3.33 3.02
CA LYS A 89 -12.93 -2.71 1.80
C LYS A 89 -11.85 -1.77 1.25
N THR A 90 -11.61 -1.87 -0.06
CA THR A 90 -10.63 -1.04 -0.78
C THR A 90 -11.35 -0.23 -1.84
N GLU A 91 -10.91 0.99 -2.06
CA GLU A 91 -11.39 1.86 -3.14
C GLU A 91 -10.64 1.55 -4.44
N THR A 92 -11.35 1.58 -5.56
CA THR A 92 -10.72 1.54 -6.89
C THR A 92 -10.33 2.95 -7.30
N CYS A 93 -9.15 3.12 -7.90
CA CYS A 93 -8.87 4.35 -8.65
C CYS A 93 -9.88 4.44 -9.81
N ILE A 94 -10.98 5.15 -9.60
CA ILE A 94 -11.75 5.70 -10.71
C ILE A 94 -10.85 6.81 -11.25
N GLY A 95 -10.36 6.59 -12.48
CA GLY A 95 -9.42 7.48 -13.16
C GLY A 95 -9.91 8.92 -13.27
#